data_AF-A0A6P2DWZ4-F1
#
_entry.id   AF-A0A6P2DWZ4-F1
#
_cell.length_a   1.000
_cell.length_b   1.000
_cell.length_c   1.000
_cell.angle_alpha   90.00
_cell.angle_beta   90.00
_cell.angle_gamma   90.00
#
_symmetry.space_group_name_H-M   'P 1'
#
loop_
_entity.id
_entity.type
_entity.pdbx_description
1 polymer ?
#
loop_
_entity_poly.entity_id
_entity_poly.type
_entity_poly.pdbx_seq_one_letter_code
_entity_poly.pdbx_strand_id
1 'polypeptide(L)' 'METEAIALIVDEPIAGHFYWVLQKQDGNDCRPIDAAEGPMPTYGAAMMAGIAALQRRADARGSNGAQTMH' A
#
# COMPACT_ATOMS: atom_id res chain seq x y z
N MET A 1 12.99 -4.62 -16.21
CA MET A 1 11.75 -4.32 -15.46
C MET A 1 12.18 -3.96 -14.06
N GLU A 2 12.20 -2.66 -13.74
CA GLU A 2 12.35 -2.23 -12.36
C GLU A 2 11.05 -2.58 -11.64
N THR A 3 11.10 -3.61 -10.82
CA THR A 3 9.98 -3.98 -9.96
C THR A 3 9.85 -2.86 -8.94
N GLU A 4 8.96 -1.90 -9.18
CA GLU A 4 8.64 -0.85 -8.20
C GLU A 4 8.29 -1.51 -6.86
N ALA A 5 9.22 -1.44 -5.91
CA ALA A 5 9.02 -2.05 -4.60
C ALA A 5 8.04 -1.17 -3.82
N ILE A 6 6.90 -1.73 -3.44
CA ILE A 6 5.94 -1.06 -2.56
C ILE A 6 6.09 -1.67 -1.18
N ALA A 7 6.43 -0.83 -0.21
CA ALA A 7 6.47 -1.19 1.19
C ALA A 7 5.12 -0.86 1.85
N LEU A 8 4.65 -1.77 2.70
CA LEU A 8 3.55 -1.53 3.62
C LEU A 8 4.14 -1.22 5.00
N ILE A 9 3.87 -0.03 5.49
CA ILE A 9 4.29 0.41 6.82
C ILE A 9 3.04 0.55 7.67
N VAL A 10 3.11 0.03 8.89
CA VAL A 10 2.08 0.21 9.92
C VAL A 10 2.74 0.93 11.09
N ASP A 11 2.12 2.02 11.51
CA ASP A 11 2.62 2.86 12.60
C ASP A 11 1.52 3.07 13.65
N GLU A 12 1.91 3.38 14.88
CA GLU A 12 1.03 3.63 16.02
C GLU A 12 1.39 5.00 16.65
N PRO A 13 0.98 6.12 16.03
CA PRO A 13 1.31 7.45 16.54
C PRO A 13 0.66 7.73 17.91
N ILE A 14 -0.48 7.09 18.18
CA ILE A 14 -1.23 7.15 19.44
C ILE A 14 -1.54 5.72 19.84
N ALA A 15 -1.32 5.38 21.12
CA ALA A 15 -1.58 4.03 21.63
C ALA A 15 -3.02 3.58 21.32
N GLY A 16 -3.15 2.41 20.70
CA GLY A 16 -4.43 1.83 20.25
C GLY A 16 -4.94 2.36 18.90
N HIS A 17 -4.20 3.26 18.23
CA HIS A 17 -4.55 3.80 16.93
C HIS A 17 -3.48 3.47 15.89
N PHE A 18 -3.73 2.42 15.12
CA PHE A 18 -2.84 1.94 14.09
C PHE A 18 -3.21 2.54 12.73
N TYR A 19 -2.23 3.10 12.05
CA TYR A 19 -2.38 3.61 10.69
C TYR A 19 -1.47 2.81 9.76
N TRP A 20 -1.91 2.62 8.53
CA TRP A 20 -1.07 2.02 7.48
C TRP A 20 -0.78 3.05 6.39
N VAL A 21 0.40 2.92 5.79
CA VAL A 21 0.81 3.70 4.62
C VAL A 21 1.50 2.74 3.65
N LEU A 22 1.06 2.77 2.39
CA LEU A 22 1.80 2.19 1.29
C LEU A 22 2.79 3.22 0.77
N GLN A 23 4.05 2.84 0.65
CA GLN A 23 5.10 3.71 0.13
C GLN A 23 5.77 3.04 -1.06
N LYS A 24 5.94 3.78 -2.16
CA LYS A 24 6.81 3.37 -3.26
C LYS A 24 8.25 3.64 -2.86
N GLN A 25 9.10 2.64 -2.97
CA GLN A 25 10.55 2.74 -2.83
C GLN A 25 11.17 2.88 -4.22
N ASP A 26 11.87 3.99 -4.43
CA ASP A 26 12.60 4.30 -5.65
C ASP A 26 14.04 4.69 -5.28
N GLY A 27 14.90 3.68 -5.15
CA GLY A 27 16.25 3.86 -4.59
C GLY A 27 16.19 4.38 -3.15
N ASN A 28 16.61 5.62 -2.95
CA ASN A 28 16.61 6.30 -1.64
C ASN A 28 15.34 7.14 -1.40
N ASP A 29 14.48 7.30 -2.42
CA ASP A 29 13.25 8.06 -2.32
C ASP A 29 12.10 7.15 -1.87
N CYS A 30 11.45 7.54 -0.78
CA CYS A 30 10.19 6.94 -0.33
C CYS A 30 9.06 7.92 -0.55
N ARG A 31 8.05 7.54 -1.35
CA ARG A 31 6.88 8.38 -1.60
C ARG A 31 5.61 7.66 -1.15
N PRO A 32 4.77 8.27 -0.31
CA PRO A 32 3.47 7.70 0.05
C PRO A 32 2.59 7.64 -1.19
N ILE A 33 1.94 6.50 -1.39
CA ILE A 33 1.08 6.25 -2.54
C ILE A 33 -0.37 5.97 -2.14
N ASP A 34 -0.58 5.50 -0.92
CA ASP A 34 -1.90 5.27 -0.34
C ASP A 34 -1.75 5.21 1.18
N ALA A 35 -2.81 5.54 1.91
CA ALA A 35 -2.80 5.58 3.37
C ALA A 35 -4.18 5.25 3.96
N ALA A 36 -4.19 4.85 5.22
CA ALA A 36 -5.41 4.63 5.96
C ALA A 36 -6.26 5.92 6.03
N GLU A 37 -7.56 5.81 5.71
CA GLU A 37 -8.53 6.91 5.85
C GLU A 37 -8.78 7.29 7.32
N GLY A 38 -8.44 6.41 8.27
CA GLY A 38 -8.61 6.62 9.70
C GLY A 38 -7.90 5.57 10.56
N PRO A 39 -7.90 5.74 11.89
CA PRO A 39 -7.23 4.83 12.81
C PRO A 39 -7.91 3.48 12.86
N MET A 40 -7.10 2.42 12.93
CA MET A 40 -7.56 1.06 13.16
C MET A 40 -7.29 0.65 14.61
N PRO A 41 -8.17 -0.18 15.21
CA PRO A 41 -8.07 -0.52 16.63
C PRO A 41 -6.95 -1.52 16.94
N THR A 42 -6.39 -2.19 15.94
CA THR A 42 -5.30 -3.17 16.11
C THR A 42 -4.29 -3.12 14.97
N TYR A 43 -3.05 -3.49 15.25
CA TYR A 43 -2.00 -3.66 14.25
C TYR A 43 -2.42 -4.64 13.13
N GLY A 44 -3.06 -5.75 13.51
CA GLY A 44 -3.54 -6.76 12.56
C GLY A 44 -4.58 -6.20 11.59
N ALA A 45 -5.50 -5.34 12.07
CA ALA A 45 -6.47 -4.67 11.21
C ALA A 45 -5.78 -3.73 10.21
N ALA A 46 -4.81 -2.93 10.67
CA ALA A 46 -4.01 -2.05 9.81
C ALA A 46 -3.21 -2.83 8.76
N MET A 47 -2.59 -3.94 9.15
CA MET A 47 -1.85 -4.81 8.25
C MET A 47 -2.75 -5.42 7.16
N MET A 48 -3.88 -6.00 7.54
CA MET A 48 -4.81 -6.60 6.57
C MET A 48 -5.39 -5.56 5.61
N ALA A 49 -5.76 -4.38 6.12
CA ALA A 49 -6.27 -3.31 5.28
C ALA A 49 -5.22 -2.79 4.29
N GLY A 50 -3.96 -2.65 4.74
CA GLY A 50 -2.83 -2.30 3.89
C GLY A 50 -2.53 -3.34 2.82
N ILE A 51 -2.58 -4.64 3.15
CA ILE A 51 -2.42 -5.74 2.18
C ILE A 51 -3.56 -5.72 1.16
N ALA A 52 -4.80 -5.51 1.59
CA ALA A 52 -5.94 -5.41 0.69
C ALA A 52 -5.80 -4.21 -0.29
N ALA A 53 -5.29 -3.07 0.19
CA ALA A 53 -4.98 -1.93 -0.66
C ALA A 53 -3.85 -2.25 -1.66
N LEU A 54 -2.80 -2.94 -1.21
CA LEU A 54 -1.69 -3.37 -2.05
C LEU A 54 -2.15 -4.33 -3.16
N GLN A 55 -3.01 -5.29 -2.82
CA GLN A 55 -3.59 -6.24 -3.77
C GLN A 55 -4.45 -5.53 -4.82
N ARG A 56 -5.37 -4.64 -4.42
CA ARG A 56 -6.17 -3.84 -5.36
C ARG A 56 -5.30 -3.09 -6.37
N ARG A 57 -4.15 -2.57 -5.93
CA ARG A 57 -3.21 -1.86 -6.80
C ARG A 57 -2.45 -2.81 -7.74
N ALA A 58 -2.09 -4.00 -7.27
CA ALA A 58 -1.49 -5.02 -8.12
C ALA A 58 -2.47 -5.46 -9.23
N ASP A 59 -3.73 -5.66 -8.89
CA ASP A 59 -4.79 -6.05 -9.83
C ASP A 59 -5.07 -4.96 -10.87
N ALA A 60 -5.08 -3.69 -10.45
CA ALA A 60 -5.24 -2.54 -11.36
C ALA A 60 -4.08 -2.42 -12.36
N ARG A 61 -2.84 -2.73 -11.95
CA ARG A 61 -1.68 -2.75 -12.85
C ARG A 61 -1.73 -3.93 -13.83
N GLY A 62 -2.16 -5.11 -13.38
CA GLY A 62 -2.32 -6.29 -14.24
C GLY A 62 -3.38 -6.10 -15.33
N SER A 63 -4.44 -5.34 -15.04
CA SER A 63 -5.54 -5.09 -15.97
C SER A 63 -5.19 -4.10 -17.09
N ASN A 64 -4.24 -3.20 -16.88
CA ASN A 64 -3.77 -2.24 -17.89
C ASN A 64 -2.78 -2.82 -18.92
N GLY A 65 -2.31 -4.06 -18.75
CA GLY A 65 -1.46 -4.76 -19.72
C GLY A 65 -2.22 -5.50 -20.83
N ALA A 66 -3.55 -5.61 -20.74
CA ALA A 66 -4.36 -6.45 -21.62
C ALA A 66 -5.11 -5.69 -22.73
N GLN A 67 -4.94 -4.36 -22.85
CA GLN A 67 -5.66 -3.56 -23.85
C GLN A 67 -4.69 -2.79 -24.77
N THR A 68 -4.07 -3.47 -25.73
CA THR A 68 -3.67 -2.90 -27.04
C THR A 68 -3.29 -4.04 -27.99
N MET A 69 -4.27 -4.72 -28.57
CA MET A 69 -4.15 -5.40 -29.88
C MET A 69 -5.56 -5.60 -30.46
N HIS A 70 -6.03 -4.63 -31.25
CA HIS A 70 -7.02 -4.88 -32.31
C HIS A 70 -6.74 -3.94 -33.48
#